data_AF-A0A6J0W7L4-F1
#
_entry.id   AF-A0A6J0W7L4-F1
#
_cell.length_a   1.000
_cell.length_b   1.000
_cell.length_c   1.000
_cell.angle_alpha   90.00
_cell.angle_beta   90.00
_cell.angle_gamma   90.00
#
_symmetry.space_group_name_H-M   'P 1'
#
loop_
_entity.id
_entity.type
_entity.pdbx_description
1 polymer ?
#
loop_
_entity_poly.entity_id
_entity_poly.type
_entity_poly.pdbx_seq_one_letter_code
_entity_poly.pdbx_strand_id
1 'polypeptide(L)'
;MEDEQPDSLEGWVPVREDLFAEPEWHQLRFLVAWNDVEGKFAVTCHDRTAQRRRRRKGSQQGPDSLEGWGPELAPEAAGPPPSWAGLLSAAGLRGAHRQLAALWPPLERCFPLLPPELDAGGGGAWGLGFGLWTLVWPAPAGPSEAALQELCGQLERYLGQAADVKFYFINYNPTGMKKQMAQDEKRFGQAAWATATPRLEKLKLMLARETLQLMRAKELCLNHRRTEIRDRMEDLPEQEKKINIVDDLKLQYYEVQLELYEVKFEILKYEEILLVTQLDSIKRLIKDKQDEVIYYDPCESPEELTVMDGVMGLQEEKQLEVGVLSRQCQQLESKQGSICARRARLRNRKDQCKENHRLRLQQAEERIKYFHQHHSVQRKRDKKKEEEQKKREWINQERQKTLQRLRAFKERCPGQPVLKRSCSQPVTSGLWNGLPKQTPLPTSQMTAVLHPSPRKTRSAPLSEVSTVKTPEREDCAGDSPVPTFVPVGDQTHSTSSEELSLPPSPPPPPPPPPPPPP
;
A
#
# COMPACT_ATOMS: atom_id res chain seq x y z
N MET A 1 -24.41 -61.72 -15.96
CA MET A 1 -23.70 -61.09 -17.08
C MET A 1 -24.77 -60.73 -18.06
N GLU A 2 -25.03 -59.44 -18.17
CA GLU A 2 -25.93 -58.84 -19.15
C GLU A 2 -25.01 -57.95 -19.97
N ASP A 3 -24.92 -58.21 -21.27
CA ASP A 3 -23.94 -57.54 -22.13
C ASP A 3 -24.42 -56.12 -22.46
N GLU A 4 -23.65 -55.10 -22.07
CA GLU A 4 -23.98 -53.71 -22.40
C GLU A 4 -23.86 -53.48 -23.90
N GLN A 5 -24.98 -53.13 -24.53
CA GLN A 5 -25.08 -53.03 -25.99
C GLN A 5 -24.37 -51.75 -26.50
N PRO A 6 -23.38 -51.85 -27.39
CA PRO A 6 -22.43 -50.75 -27.68
C PRO A 6 -23.06 -49.54 -28.39
N ASP A 7 -24.22 -49.70 -29.02
CA ASP A 7 -24.92 -48.65 -29.76
C ASP A 7 -25.87 -47.81 -28.87
N SER A 8 -25.76 -47.86 -27.54
CA SER A 8 -26.62 -47.08 -26.65
C SER A 8 -26.37 -45.58 -26.77
N LEU A 9 -27.38 -44.84 -27.25
CA LEU A 9 -27.37 -43.38 -27.31
C LEU A 9 -27.77 -42.71 -25.97
N GLU A 10 -27.93 -43.50 -24.90
CA GLU A 10 -28.43 -43.04 -23.60
C GLU A 10 -27.34 -42.32 -22.78
N GLY A 11 -27.09 -41.06 -23.15
CA GLY A 11 -26.08 -40.18 -22.54
C GLY A 11 -25.64 -39.00 -23.41
N TRP A 12 -26.00 -39.01 -24.70
CA TRP A 12 -25.63 -37.95 -25.64
C TRP A 12 -26.47 -36.69 -25.42
N VAL A 13 -25.83 -35.62 -24.94
CA VAL A 13 -26.43 -34.29 -24.78
C VAL A 13 -26.03 -33.41 -25.98
N PRO A 14 -26.98 -32.76 -26.68
CA PRO A 14 -26.65 -31.90 -27.83
C PRO A 14 -25.79 -30.71 -27.40
N VAL A 15 -24.56 -30.69 -27.90
CA VAL A 15 -23.60 -29.59 -27.75
C VAL A 15 -24.12 -28.38 -28.53
N ARG A 16 -24.63 -27.36 -27.81
CA ARG A 16 -25.00 -26.08 -28.44
C ARG A 16 -23.77 -25.42 -29.05
N GLU A 17 -23.86 -25.03 -30.31
CA GLU A 17 -22.76 -24.45 -31.11
C GLU A 17 -22.13 -23.23 -30.40
N ASP A 18 -22.96 -22.39 -29.77
CA ASP A 18 -22.54 -21.19 -29.03
C ASP A 18 -22.08 -21.43 -27.57
N LEU A 19 -21.83 -22.67 -27.13
CA LEU A 19 -21.49 -22.98 -25.72
C LEU A 19 -20.31 -22.18 -25.17
N PHE A 20 -19.42 -21.69 -26.04
CA PHE A 20 -18.28 -20.84 -25.69
C PHE A 20 -18.15 -19.59 -26.58
N ALA A 21 -19.28 -18.95 -26.94
CA ALA A 21 -19.31 -17.73 -27.74
C ALA A 21 -18.22 -16.71 -27.36
N GLU A 22 -17.41 -16.30 -28.34
CA GLU A 22 -16.29 -15.37 -28.10
C GLU A 22 -16.80 -13.97 -27.71
N PRO A 23 -16.07 -13.24 -26.84
CA PRO A 23 -16.48 -11.90 -26.43
C PRO A 23 -16.40 -10.91 -27.62
N GLU A 24 -17.56 -10.38 -28.03
CA GLU A 24 -17.68 -9.39 -29.11
C GLU A 24 -16.77 -8.17 -28.87
N TRP A 25 -16.07 -7.73 -29.91
CA TRP A 25 -15.09 -6.64 -29.80
C TRP A 25 -15.78 -5.26 -29.81
N HIS A 26 -15.64 -4.49 -28.73
CA HIS A 26 -16.13 -3.13 -28.66
C HIS A 26 -15.12 -2.17 -29.30
N GLN A 27 -15.41 -1.67 -30.50
CA GLN A 27 -14.54 -0.72 -31.17
C GLN A 27 -14.67 0.67 -30.52
N LEU A 28 -13.80 0.95 -29.56
CA LEU A 28 -13.70 2.26 -28.90
C LEU A 28 -13.00 3.26 -29.83
N ARG A 29 -13.53 4.49 -29.88
CA ARG A 29 -12.86 5.65 -30.51
C ARG A 29 -12.73 6.76 -29.47
N PHE A 30 -11.52 7.19 -29.22
CA PHE A 30 -11.25 8.39 -28.44
C PHE A 30 -11.27 9.63 -29.33
N LEU A 31 -11.66 10.76 -28.75
CA LEU A 31 -11.33 12.10 -29.25
C LEU A 31 -10.68 12.88 -28.11
N VAL A 32 -9.68 13.70 -28.43
CA VAL A 32 -9.01 14.55 -27.45
C VAL A 32 -8.98 15.98 -27.98
N ALA A 33 -9.37 16.93 -27.15
CA ALA A 33 -9.24 18.35 -27.41
C ALA A 33 -8.60 19.03 -26.18
N TRP A 34 -7.88 20.12 -26.40
CA TRP A 34 -7.46 21.01 -25.33
C TRP A 34 -8.62 21.93 -24.91
N ASN A 35 -8.67 22.31 -23.64
CA ASN A 35 -9.63 23.27 -23.09
C ASN A 35 -8.87 24.35 -22.33
N ASP A 36 -8.69 25.51 -22.98
CA ASP A 36 -7.96 26.67 -22.48
C ASP A 36 -8.56 27.30 -21.22
N VAL A 37 -9.88 27.19 -21.03
CA VAL A 37 -10.58 27.74 -19.85
C VAL A 37 -10.25 26.93 -18.59
N GLU A 38 -10.01 25.63 -18.75
CA GLU A 38 -9.82 24.67 -17.66
C GLU A 38 -8.36 24.21 -17.48
N GLY A 39 -7.47 24.51 -18.43
CA GLY A 39 -6.08 24.04 -18.44
C GLY A 39 -5.95 22.51 -18.55
N LYS A 40 -6.90 21.87 -19.26
CA LYS A 40 -7.09 20.40 -19.25
C LYS A 40 -7.41 19.86 -20.64
N PHE A 41 -7.10 18.59 -20.86
CA PHE A 41 -7.55 17.83 -22.01
C PHE A 41 -8.99 17.34 -21.80
N ALA A 42 -9.90 17.76 -22.67
CA ALA A 42 -11.22 17.15 -22.81
C ALA A 42 -11.08 15.84 -23.61
N VAL A 43 -11.26 14.71 -22.94
CA VAL A 43 -11.22 13.38 -23.54
C VAL A 43 -12.64 12.84 -23.65
N THR A 44 -13.06 12.47 -24.86
CA THR A 44 -14.28 11.69 -25.07
C THR A 44 -13.93 10.28 -25.56
N CYS A 45 -14.81 9.33 -25.29
CA CYS A 45 -14.73 7.95 -25.75
C CYS A 45 -16.09 7.52 -26.29
N HIS A 46 -16.11 6.91 -27.47
CA HIS A 46 -17.30 6.42 -28.15
C HIS A 46 -17.19 4.92 -28.43
N ASP A 47 -18.16 4.13 -27.95
CA ASP A 47 -18.28 2.72 -28.31
C ASP A 47 -19.07 2.57 -29.62
N ARG A 48 -18.35 2.31 -30.71
CA ARG A 48 -18.95 2.12 -32.04
C ARG A 48 -19.72 0.81 -32.14
N THR A 49 -19.40 -0.21 -31.35
CA THR A 49 -20.12 -1.49 -31.35
C THR A 49 -21.47 -1.34 -30.66
N ALA A 50 -21.54 -0.70 -29.49
CA ALA A 50 -22.80 -0.35 -28.83
C ALA A 50 -23.65 0.64 -29.65
N GLN A 51 -23.04 1.64 -30.29
CA GLN A 51 -23.76 2.55 -31.21
C GLN A 51 -24.36 1.79 -32.42
N ARG A 52 -23.61 0.86 -33.03
CA ARG A 52 -24.11 -0.01 -34.12
C ARG A 52 -25.22 -0.95 -33.65
N ARG A 53 -25.09 -1.56 -32.46
CA ARG A 53 -26.13 -2.40 -31.83
C ARG A 53 -27.41 -1.62 -31.56
N ARG A 54 -27.33 -0.42 -30.96
CA ARG A 54 -28.51 0.45 -30.75
C ARG A 54 -29.15 0.89 -32.07
N ARG A 55 -28.36 1.25 -33.10
CA ARG A 55 -28.91 1.56 -34.44
C ARG A 55 -29.63 0.36 -35.07
N ARG A 56 -29.02 -0.84 -35.09
CA ARG A 56 -29.66 -2.06 -35.60
C ARG A 56 -30.99 -2.36 -34.88
N LYS A 57 -31.01 -2.26 -33.55
CA LYS A 57 -32.22 -2.51 -32.75
C LYS A 57 -33.33 -1.48 -33.00
N GLY A 58 -32.97 -0.22 -33.24
CA GLY A 58 -33.93 0.81 -33.67
C GLY A 58 -34.42 0.62 -35.12
N SER A 59 -33.55 0.21 -36.04
CA SER A 59 -33.93 -0.07 -37.44
C SER A 59 -34.79 -1.33 -37.62
N GLN A 60 -34.84 -2.22 -36.63
CA GLN A 60 -35.78 -3.35 -36.58
C GLN A 60 -37.18 -2.95 -36.07
N GLN A 61 -37.34 -1.72 -35.56
CA GLN A 61 -38.65 -1.15 -35.24
C GLN A 61 -39.13 -0.30 -36.43
N GLY A 62 -39.52 -1.00 -37.50
CA GLY A 62 -40.26 -0.41 -38.62
C GLY A 62 -41.69 -0.01 -38.23
N PRO A 63 -42.41 0.75 -39.07
CA PRO A 63 -43.68 1.39 -38.70
C PRO A 63 -44.88 0.43 -38.54
N ASP A 64 -44.78 -0.82 -39.00
CA ASP A 64 -45.89 -1.77 -39.07
C ASP A 64 -46.14 -2.49 -37.72
N SER A 65 -46.52 -1.71 -36.70
CA SER A 65 -46.95 -2.21 -35.38
C SER A 65 -47.98 -1.27 -34.73
N LEU A 66 -48.99 -0.87 -35.51
CA LEU A 66 -50.17 -0.16 -35.02
C LEU A 66 -51.23 -1.16 -34.51
N GLU A 67 -51.02 -1.74 -33.32
CA GLU A 67 -52.10 -2.16 -32.41
C GLU A 67 -51.54 -2.54 -31.03
N GLY A 68 -52.31 -2.25 -29.96
CA GLY A 68 -51.90 -2.54 -28.57
C GLY A 68 -51.77 -1.28 -27.70
N TRP A 69 -52.90 -0.75 -27.22
CA TRP A 69 -52.90 0.31 -26.19
C TRP A 69 -52.51 -0.27 -24.82
N GLY A 70 -51.47 0.29 -24.20
CA GLY A 70 -51.07 0.00 -22.82
C GLY A 70 -50.26 1.17 -22.24
N PRO A 71 -50.40 1.49 -20.94
CA PRO A 71 -49.82 2.71 -20.37
C PRO A 71 -48.30 2.61 -20.20
N GLU A 72 -47.59 3.28 -21.13
CA GLU A 72 -46.26 3.89 -21.01
C GLU A 72 -45.37 3.47 -19.81
N LEU A 73 -44.85 2.24 -19.85
CA LEU A 73 -43.60 1.92 -19.17
C LEU A 73 -42.44 2.25 -20.12
N ALA A 74 -41.83 3.41 -19.91
CA ALA A 74 -40.67 3.86 -20.67
C ALA A 74 -39.56 2.79 -20.63
N PRO A 75 -38.87 2.49 -21.75
CA PRO A 75 -37.85 1.45 -21.79
C PRO A 75 -36.64 1.86 -20.95
N GLU A 76 -36.49 1.25 -19.78
CA GLU A 76 -35.32 1.36 -18.89
C GLU A 76 -34.05 0.98 -19.66
N ALA A 77 -33.38 1.99 -20.23
CA ALA A 77 -32.15 1.84 -20.98
C ALA A 77 -30.94 1.73 -20.04
N ALA A 78 -31.07 0.96 -18.95
CA ALA A 78 -30.16 0.81 -17.80
C ALA A 78 -28.84 0.06 -18.11
N GLY A 79 -28.35 0.17 -19.34
CA GLY A 79 -26.95 -0.07 -19.69
C GLY A 79 -26.20 1.27 -19.75
N PRO A 80 -24.90 1.32 -19.40
CA PRO A 80 -24.14 2.56 -19.43
C PRO A 80 -24.22 3.27 -20.81
N PRO A 81 -24.14 4.60 -20.84
CA PRO A 81 -24.22 5.34 -22.10
C PRO A 81 -23.10 4.88 -23.06
N PRO A 82 -23.37 4.73 -24.37
CA PRO A 82 -22.40 4.21 -25.34
C PRO A 82 -21.28 5.22 -25.66
N SER A 83 -21.10 6.24 -24.82
CA SER A 83 -20.02 7.22 -24.89
C SER A 83 -19.82 7.85 -23.51
N TRP A 84 -18.57 8.20 -23.19
CA TRP A 84 -18.15 8.90 -21.97
C TRP A 84 -17.34 10.15 -22.33
N ALA A 85 -17.31 11.14 -21.43
CA ALA A 85 -16.46 12.32 -21.55
C ALA A 85 -15.94 12.76 -20.18
N GLY A 86 -14.74 13.35 -20.13
CA GLY A 86 -14.15 13.91 -18.93
C GLY A 86 -12.95 14.81 -19.20
N LEU A 87 -12.60 15.66 -18.22
CA LEU A 87 -11.44 16.55 -18.26
C LEU A 87 -10.26 15.93 -17.49
N LEU A 88 -9.08 15.89 -18.11
CA LEU A 88 -7.85 15.36 -17.52
C LEU A 88 -6.72 16.40 -17.59
N SER A 89 -6.02 16.64 -16.47
CA SER A 89 -4.81 17.46 -16.46
C SER A 89 -3.60 16.68 -17.01
N ALA A 90 -2.51 17.38 -17.37
CA ALA A 90 -1.27 16.75 -17.80
C ALA A 90 -0.69 15.81 -16.72
N ALA A 91 -0.68 16.24 -15.46
CA ALA A 91 -0.37 15.38 -14.32
C ALA A 91 -1.30 14.15 -14.21
N GLY A 92 -2.60 14.31 -14.46
CA GLY A 92 -3.58 13.21 -14.47
C GLY A 92 -3.31 12.19 -15.58
N LEU A 93 -3.01 12.65 -16.80
CA LEU A 93 -2.63 11.79 -17.92
C LEU A 93 -1.34 11.03 -17.65
N ARG A 94 -0.31 11.67 -17.09
CA ARG A 94 0.95 10.98 -16.70
C ARG A 94 0.73 9.99 -15.54
N GLY A 95 -0.18 10.28 -14.62
CA GLY A 95 -0.62 9.34 -13.58
C GLY A 95 -1.31 8.10 -14.16
N ALA A 96 -2.28 8.30 -15.07
CA ALA A 96 -2.96 7.23 -15.78
C ALA A 96 -1.98 6.42 -16.66
N HIS A 97 -1.03 7.08 -17.34
CA HIS A 97 0.01 6.41 -18.11
C HIS A 97 0.87 5.50 -17.23
N ARG A 98 1.39 5.98 -16.09
CA ARG A 98 2.18 5.14 -15.16
C ARG A 98 1.41 3.89 -14.72
N GLN A 99 0.10 4.00 -14.49
CA GLN A 99 -0.75 2.86 -14.15
C GLN A 99 -0.94 1.89 -15.33
N LEU A 100 -1.15 2.40 -16.55
CA LEU A 100 -1.33 1.57 -17.75
C LEU A 100 -0.02 0.89 -18.20
N ALA A 101 1.12 1.59 -18.11
CA ALA A 101 2.45 1.05 -18.40
C ALA A 101 2.86 -0.04 -17.40
N ALA A 102 2.53 0.12 -16.11
CA ALA A 102 2.75 -0.92 -15.11
C ALA A 102 1.96 -2.22 -15.38
N LEU A 103 0.84 -2.15 -16.11
CA LEU A 103 0.08 -3.31 -16.59
C LEU A 103 0.61 -3.83 -17.94
N TRP A 104 1.04 -2.92 -18.82
CA TRP A 104 1.57 -3.24 -20.16
C TRP A 104 2.88 -2.48 -20.45
N PRO A 105 4.05 -3.04 -20.09
CA PRO A 105 5.35 -2.38 -20.28
C PRO A 105 5.66 -1.91 -21.72
N PRO A 106 5.21 -2.57 -22.80
CA PRO A 106 5.39 -2.01 -24.16
C PRO A 106 4.77 -0.62 -24.36
N LEU A 107 3.78 -0.24 -23.54
CA LEU A 107 3.12 1.06 -23.58
C LEU A 107 4.02 2.23 -23.13
N GLU A 108 5.11 1.96 -22.40
CA GLU A 108 6.10 2.98 -21.99
C GLU A 108 6.65 3.77 -23.18
N ARG A 109 6.77 3.14 -24.35
CA ARG A 109 7.28 3.77 -25.58
C ARG A 109 6.23 4.49 -26.42
N CYS A 110 4.95 4.39 -26.06
CA CYS A 110 3.84 4.93 -26.85
C CYS A 110 3.26 6.25 -26.31
N PHE A 111 3.62 6.66 -25.08
CA PHE A 111 3.02 7.85 -24.47
C PHE A 111 3.69 9.15 -24.96
N PRO A 112 2.92 10.15 -25.41
CA PRO A 112 3.48 11.41 -25.88
C PRO A 112 4.05 12.23 -24.72
N LEU A 113 5.17 12.92 -24.97
CA LEU A 113 5.80 13.81 -24.00
C LEU A 113 4.91 15.05 -23.80
N LEU A 114 4.30 15.17 -22.61
CA LEU A 114 3.53 16.35 -22.24
C LEU A 114 4.47 17.49 -21.82
N PRO A 115 4.42 18.68 -22.45
CA PRO A 115 5.23 19.83 -22.06
C PRO A 115 5.01 20.24 -20.59
N PRO A 116 6.05 20.63 -19.85
CA PRO A 116 5.94 21.00 -18.42
C PRO A 116 5.10 22.26 -18.19
N GLU A 117 4.96 23.12 -19.20
CA GLU A 117 4.11 24.32 -19.17
C GLU A 117 2.64 23.98 -18.88
N LEU A 118 2.19 22.79 -19.30
CA LEU A 118 0.81 22.31 -19.08
C LEU A 118 0.50 22.01 -17.61
N ASP A 119 1.50 21.93 -16.74
CA ASP A 119 1.29 21.74 -15.30
C ASP A 119 1.05 23.04 -14.54
N ALA A 120 1.44 24.20 -15.12
CA ALA A 120 1.18 25.51 -14.53
C ALA A 120 -0.28 25.99 -14.71
N GLY A 121 -1.00 25.47 -15.72
CA GLY A 121 -2.41 25.80 -15.97
C GLY A 121 -3.40 25.21 -14.96
N GLY A 122 -2.98 24.23 -14.15
CA GLY A 122 -3.78 23.68 -13.07
C GLY A 122 -3.79 24.61 -11.86
N GLY A 123 -4.90 25.33 -11.63
CA GLY A 123 -5.05 26.33 -10.56
C GLY A 123 -4.60 25.86 -9.18
N GLY A 124 -3.36 26.19 -8.82
CA GLY A 124 -2.68 25.76 -7.60
C GLY A 124 -1.45 26.60 -7.24
N ALA A 125 -1.29 27.78 -7.83
CA ALA A 125 -0.26 28.74 -7.43
C ALA A 125 -0.55 29.25 -6.01
N TRP A 126 0.45 29.20 -5.13
CA TRP A 126 0.33 29.58 -3.72
C TRP A 126 -0.21 31.00 -3.57
N GLY A 127 -1.34 31.14 -2.87
CA GLY A 127 -2.03 32.41 -2.73
C GLY A 127 -1.31 33.38 -1.79
N LEU A 128 -0.33 34.13 -2.31
CA LEU A 128 0.17 35.43 -1.82
C LEU A 128 1.18 36.03 -2.82
N GLY A 129 0.89 37.19 -3.42
CA GLY A 129 1.92 38.03 -4.08
C GLY A 129 2.06 37.98 -5.61
N PHE A 130 0.96 37.90 -6.38
CA PHE A 130 0.96 37.77 -7.85
C PHE A 130 1.46 38.99 -8.67
N GLY A 131 2.12 39.98 -8.05
CA GLY A 131 2.42 41.28 -8.68
C GLY A 131 3.87 41.50 -9.15
N LEU A 132 4.86 40.82 -8.57
CA LEU A 132 6.28 41.19 -8.75
C LEU A 132 7.11 40.14 -9.51
N TRP A 133 6.77 38.86 -9.38
CA TRP A 133 7.54 37.76 -9.98
C TRP A 133 7.41 37.70 -11.51
N THR A 134 6.31 38.19 -12.07
CA THR A 134 6.02 38.26 -13.52
C THR A 134 7.02 39.11 -14.31
N LEU A 135 7.78 39.99 -13.63
CA LEU A 135 8.84 40.81 -14.22
C LEU A 135 10.22 40.14 -14.16
N VAL A 136 10.39 39.14 -13.29
CA VAL A 136 11.67 38.43 -13.06
C VAL A 136 11.70 37.10 -13.80
N TRP A 137 10.55 36.44 -13.90
CA TRP A 137 10.37 35.22 -14.69
C TRP A 137 9.14 35.41 -15.60
N PRO A 138 9.32 35.82 -16.87
CA PRO A 138 8.22 35.80 -17.82
C PRO A 138 7.72 34.36 -17.96
N ALA A 139 6.40 34.17 -17.95
CA ALA A 139 5.81 32.86 -18.18
C ALA A 139 6.29 32.33 -19.54
N PRO A 140 6.70 31.05 -19.66
CA PRO A 140 7.01 30.46 -20.95
C PRO A 140 5.84 30.65 -21.90
N ALA A 141 6.13 31.00 -23.16
CA ALA A 141 5.09 31.04 -24.18
C ALA A 141 4.44 29.64 -24.26
N GLY A 142 3.12 29.58 -24.03
CA GLY A 142 2.40 28.32 -24.01
C GLY A 142 2.58 27.56 -25.33
N PRO A 143 2.52 26.20 -25.31
CA PRO A 143 2.65 25.41 -26.53
C PRO A 143 1.64 25.89 -27.57
N SER A 144 2.12 26.09 -28.81
CA SER A 144 1.30 26.66 -29.87
C SER A 144 0.08 25.80 -30.18
N GLU A 145 -0.98 26.42 -30.69
CA GLU A 145 -2.24 25.74 -31.02
C GLU A 145 -2.03 24.50 -31.90
N ALA A 146 -1.15 24.59 -32.90
CA ALA A 146 -0.76 23.46 -33.75
C ALA A 146 -0.02 22.34 -32.99
N ALA A 147 0.83 22.68 -32.00
CA ALA A 147 1.51 21.71 -31.15
C ALA A 147 0.54 21.04 -30.16
N LEU A 148 -0.41 21.79 -29.60
CA LEU A 148 -1.52 21.26 -28.79
C LEU A 148 -2.42 20.33 -29.61
N GLN A 149 -2.71 20.66 -30.87
CA GLN A 149 -3.55 19.86 -31.76
C GLN A 149 -2.86 18.54 -32.15
N GLU A 150 -1.58 18.54 -32.51
CA GLU A 150 -0.83 17.31 -32.75
C GLU A 150 -0.68 16.49 -31.46
N LEU A 151 -0.45 17.12 -30.31
CA LEU A 151 -0.40 16.44 -29.01
C LEU A 151 -1.74 15.75 -28.66
N CYS A 152 -2.87 16.40 -28.96
CA CYS A 152 -4.20 15.79 -28.85
C CYS A 152 -4.33 14.59 -29.80
N GLY A 153 -3.90 14.72 -31.06
CA GLY A 153 -3.88 13.60 -32.02
C GLY A 153 -2.95 12.45 -31.61
N GLN A 154 -1.87 12.71 -30.88
CA GLN A 154 -1.01 11.67 -30.29
C GLN A 154 -1.68 11.02 -29.08
N LEU A 155 -2.38 11.78 -28.24
CA LEU A 155 -3.17 11.26 -27.12
C LEU A 155 -4.34 10.40 -27.60
N GLU A 156 -5.03 10.75 -28.70
CA GLU A 156 -6.04 9.88 -29.33
C GLU A 156 -5.45 8.53 -29.76
N ARG A 157 -4.31 8.55 -30.46
CA ARG A 157 -3.58 7.34 -30.90
C ARG A 157 -3.16 6.48 -29.69
N TYR A 158 -2.58 7.11 -28.67
CA TYR A 158 -2.17 6.45 -27.43
C TYR A 158 -3.35 5.82 -26.67
N LEU A 159 -4.45 6.56 -26.50
CA LEU A 159 -5.63 6.07 -25.78
C LEU A 159 -6.33 4.94 -26.55
N GLY A 160 -6.33 4.97 -27.88
CA GLY A 160 -6.76 3.85 -28.72
C GLY A 160 -5.93 2.58 -28.43
N GLN A 161 -4.61 2.63 -28.62
CA GLN A 161 -3.71 1.49 -28.35
C GLN A 161 -3.82 0.97 -26.92
N ALA A 162 -3.86 1.88 -25.93
CA ALA A 162 -4.02 1.53 -24.53
C ALA A 162 -5.38 0.87 -24.25
N ALA A 163 -6.44 1.31 -24.94
CA ALA A 163 -7.76 0.72 -24.81
C ALA A 163 -7.87 -0.66 -25.49
N ASP A 164 -7.27 -0.87 -26.66
CA ASP A 164 -7.24 -2.17 -27.32
C ASP A 164 -6.55 -3.23 -26.43
N VAL A 165 -5.41 -2.88 -25.82
CA VAL A 165 -4.72 -3.72 -24.82
C VAL A 165 -5.61 -3.95 -23.59
N LYS A 166 -6.22 -2.88 -23.04
CA LYS A 166 -7.09 -2.99 -21.85
C LYS A 166 -8.39 -3.74 -22.15
N PHE A 167 -8.83 -3.80 -23.40
CA PHE A 167 -10.03 -4.50 -23.84
C PHE A 167 -9.85 -6.02 -23.72
N TYR A 168 -8.69 -6.56 -24.10
CA TYR A 168 -8.32 -7.95 -23.80
C TYR A 168 -8.38 -8.24 -22.28
N PHE A 169 -7.80 -7.36 -21.46
CA PHE A 169 -7.76 -7.50 -19.99
C PHE A 169 -9.10 -7.30 -19.25
N ILE A 170 -10.11 -6.69 -19.88
CA ILE A 170 -11.42 -6.42 -19.25
C ILE A 170 -12.48 -7.46 -19.67
N ASN A 171 -12.47 -7.90 -20.94
CA ASN A 171 -13.50 -8.78 -21.48
C ASN A 171 -13.15 -10.25 -21.30
N TYR A 172 -11.85 -10.58 -21.37
CA TYR A 172 -11.36 -11.74 -20.64
C TYR A 172 -11.39 -11.35 -19.16
N ASN A 173 -12.43 -11.78 -18.44
CA ASN A 173 -12.51 -11.66 -16.99
C ASN A 173 -12.08 -13.01 -16.40
N PRO A 174 -10.77 -13.29 -16.25
CA PRO A 174 -10.29 -14.59 -15.80
C PRO A 174 -10.76 -14.92 -14.38
N THR A 175 -11.11 -13.91 -13.56
CA THR A 175 -11.71 -14.11 -12.23
C THR A 175 -13.15 -14.62 -12.33
N GLY A 176 -13.96 -14.06 -13.23
CA GLY A 176 -15.33 -14.52 -13.52
C GLY A 176 -15.32 -15.91 -14.19
N MET A 177 -14.49 -16.09 -15.21
CA MET A 177 -14.37 -17.36 -15.92
C MET A 177 -13.85 -18.49 -15.01
N LYS A 178 -12.87 -18.21 -14.13
CA LYS A 178 -12.40 -19.17 -13.12
C LYS A 178 -13.50 -19.53 -12.10
N LYS A 179 -14.36 -18.58 -11.72
CA LYS A 179 -15.52 -18.86 -10.85
C LYS A 179 -16.56 -19.73 -11.55
N GLN A 180 -16.83 -19.48 -12.83
CA GLN A 180 -17.74 -20.30 -13.64
C GLN A 180 -17.19 -21.72 -13.79
N MET A 181 -15.92 -21.86 -14.19
CA MET A 181 -15.26 -23.16 -14.34
C MET A 181 -15.23 -23.96 -13.03
N ALA A 182 -15.13 -23.32 -11.86
CA ALA A 182 -15.23 -23.99 -10.54
C ALA A 182 -16.67 -24.38 -10.12
N GLN A 183 -17.69 -23.99 -10.89
CA GLN A 183 -19.05 -24.53 -10.83
C GLN A 183 -19.23 -25.66 -11.85
N ASP A 184 -18.70 -25.46 -13.06
CA ASP A 184 -18.71 -26.43 -14.15
C ASP A 184 -17.99 -27.75 -13.75
N GLU A 185 -16.87 -27.65 -13.03
CA GLU A 185 -16.13 -28.76 -12.40
C GLU A 185 -17.00 -29.67 -11.51
N LYS A 186 -18.08 -29.12 -10.92
CA LYS A 186 -19.02 -29.84 -10.06
C LYS A 186 -20.24 -30.37 -10.82
N ARG A 187 -20.36 -30.03 -12.11
CA ARG A 187 -21.56 -30.22 -12.93
C ARG A 187 -21.32 -31.18 -14.10
N PHE A 188 -20.08 -31.31 -14.56
CA PHE A 188 -19.68 -32.25 -15.61
C PHE A 188 -18.93 -33.46 -15.04
N GLY A 189 -19.11 -34.62 -15.67
CA GLY A 189 -18.38 -35.84 -15.30
C GLY A 189 -16.89 -35.75 -15.61
N GLN A 190 -16.08 -36.58 -14.93
CA GLN A 190 -14.62 -36.49 -14.94
C GLN A 190 -13.99 -36.51 -16.35
N ALA A 191 -14.51 -37.33 -17.27
CA ALA A 191 -14.03 -37.39 -18.66
C ALA A 191 -14.30 -36.07 -19.44
N ALA A 192 -15.51 -35.53 -19.33
CA ALA A 192 -15.85 -34.24 -19.95
C ALA A 192 -15.06 -33.06 -19.33
N TRP A 193 -14.78 -33.14 -18.02
CA TRP A 193 -13.96 -32.15 -17.31
C TRP A 193 -12.47 -32.23 -17.68
N ALA A 194 -11.93 -33.41 -17.97
CA ALA A 194 -10.54 -33.58 -18.41
C ALA A 194 -10.22 -32.71 -19.64
N THR A 195 -11.11 -32.69 -20.64
CA THR A 195 -11.03 -31.84 -21.83
C THR A 195 -11.04 -30.33 -21.53
N ALA A 196 -11.68 -29.92 -20.43
CA ALA A 196 -11.73 -28.52 -20.00
C ALA A 196 -10.53 -28.09 -19.14
N THR A 197 -9.83 -29.03 -18.50
CA THR A 197 -8.70 -28.77 -17.59
C THR A 197 -7.63 -27.82 -18.16
N PRO A 198 -7.13 -27.99 -19.41
CA PRO A 198 -6.11 -27.10 -19.99
C PRO A 198 -6.56 -25.64 -20.13
N ARG A 199 -7.88 -25.38 -20.29
CA ARG A 199 -8.45 -24.03 -20.31
C ARG A 199 -8.41 -23.40 -18.92
N LEU A 200 -8.70 -24.18 -17.88
CA LEU A 200 -8.60 -23.72 -16.49
C LEU A 200 -7.14 -23.44 -16.09
N GLU A 201 -6.19 -24.27 -16.53
CA GLU A 201 -4.75 -24.04 -16.39
C GLU A 201 -4.33 -22.72 -17.06
N LYS A 202 -4.73 -22.50 -18.33
CA LYS A 202 -4.47 -21.23 -19.06
C LYS A 202 -5.03 -20.01 -18.33
N LEU A 203 -6.24 -20.11 -17.77
CA LEU A 203 -6.88 -19.07 -16.95
C LEU A 203 -6.15 -18.82 -15.62
N LYS A 204 -5.74 -19.87 -14.90
CA LYS A 204 -4.91 -19.79 -13.68
C LYS A 204 -3.58 -19.08 -13.97
N LEU A 205 -2.89 -19.46 -15.06
CA LEU A 205 -1.61 -18.89 -15.47
C LEU A 205 -1.70 -17.41 -15.88
N MET A 206 -2.75 -17.03 -16.62
CA MET A 206 -3.00 -15.63 -17.01
C MET A 206 -3.19 -14.75 -15.76
N LEU A 207 -4.20 -15.06 -14.94
CA LEU A 207 -4.52 -14.30 -13.73
C LEU A 207 -3.32 -14.15 -12.77
N ALA A 208 -2.51 -15.20 -12.66
CA ALA A 208 -1.31 -15.17 -11.82
C ALA A 208 -0.16 -14.33 -12.42
N ARG A 209 0.01 -14.28 -13.75
CA ARG A 209 0.98 -13.38 -14.41
C ARG A 209 0.59 -11.91 -14.20
N GLU A 210 -0.68 -11.58 -14.46
CA GLU A 210 -1.22 -10.22 -14.35
C GLU A 210 -1.10 -9.71 -12.92
N THR A 211 -1.50 -10.52 -11.93
CA THR A 211 -1.40 -10.14 -10.52
C THR A 211 0.06 -10.05 -10.06
N LEU A 212 0.96 -10.91 -10.57
CA LEU A 212 2.39 -10.82 -10.29
C LEU A 212 3.02 -9.53 -10.85
N GLN A 213 2.59 -9.06 -12.04
CA GLN A 213 3.01 -7.75 -12.58
C GLN A 213 2.52 -6.60 -11.68
N LEU A 214 1.25 -6.60 -11.30
CA LEU A 214 0.67 -5.60 -10.38
C LEU A 214 1.39 -5.56 -9.03
N MET A 215 1.71 -6.72 -8.45
CA MET A 215 2.45 -6.79 -7.18
C MET A 215 3.90 -6.32 -7.32
N ARG A 216 4.58 -6.62 -8.43
CA ARG A 216 5.93 -6.10 -8.71
C ARG A 216 5.94 -4.58 -8.91
N ALA A 217 4.93 -4.02 -9.58
CA ALA A 217 4.76 -2.57 -9.66
C ALA A 217 4.53 -1.94 -8.27
N LYS A 218 3.71 -2.56 -7.42
CA LYS A 218 3.53 -2.11 -6.02
C LYS A 218 4.81 -2.23 -5.20
N GLU A 219 5.62 -3.29 -5.40
CA GLU A 219 6.93 -3.41 -4.76
C GLU A 219 7.86 -2.24 -5.14
N LEU A 220 7.91 -1.83 -6.42
CA LEU A 220 8.73 -0.71 -6.86
C LEU A 220 8.30 0.61 -6.18
N CYS A 221 7.00 0.91 -6.15
CA CYS A 221 6.46 2.09 -5.47
C CYS A 221 6.79 2.11 -3.96
N LEU A 222 6.68 0.97 -3.27
CA LEU A 222 7.01 0.87 -1.84
C LEU A 222 8.52 0.95 -1.57
N ASN A 223 9.37 0.40 -2.44
CA ASN A 223 10.81 0.59 -2.33
C ASN A 223 11.20 2.06 -2.48
N HIS A 224 10.59 2.80 -3.42
CA HIS A 224 10.84 4.23 -3.62
C HIS A 224 10.35 5.08 -2.44
N ARG A 225 9.12 4.87 -1.94
CA ARG A 225 8.63 5.55 -0.72
C ARG A 225 9.53 5.26 0.49
N ARG A 226 10.11 4.06 0.58
CA ARG A 226 11.04 3.70 1.66
C ARG A 226 12.41 4.37 1.53
N THR A 227 12.94 4.57 0.31
CA THR A 227 14.14 5.43 0.15
C THR A 227 13.79 6.86 0.50
N GLU A 228 12.72 7.42 -0.05
CA GLU A 228 12.24 8.78 0.25
C GLU A 228 12.10 9.07 1.77
N ILE A 229 11.69 8.09 2.60
CA ILE A 229 11.67 8.20 4.07
C ILE A 229 13.08 8.16 4.69
N ARG A 230 13.99 7.32 4.16
CA ARG A 230 15.39 7.25 4.59
C ARG A 230 16.13 8.53 4.23
N ASP A 231 16.03 8.97 2.99
CA ASP A 231 16.74 10.12 2.43
C ASP A 231 16.36 11.37 3.28
N ARG A 232 15.06 11.59 3.53
CA ARG A 232 14.57 12.60 4.49
C ARG A 232 15.03 12.44 5.94
N MET A 233 15.39 11.23 6.39
CA MET A 233 15.92 10.99 7.73
C MET A 233 17.43 11.32 7.82
N GLU A 234 18.14 11.24 6.69
CA GLU A 234 19.56 11.57 6.56
C GLU A 234 19.78 13.07 6.27
N ASP A 235 18.94 13.67 5.42
CA ASP A 235 19.00 15.09 4.98
C ASP A 235 18.48 16.13 6.01
N LEU A 236 17.97 15.70 7.17
CA LEU A 236 17.41 16.61 8.18
C LEU A 236 18.45 17.65 8.65
N PRO A 237 18.16 18.97 8.59
CA PRO A 237 19.06 19.98 9.13
C PRO A 237 19.12 19.88 10.67
N GLU A 238 20.24 20.24 11.28
CA GLU A 238 20.54 19.91 12.68
C GLU A 238 19.59 20.55 13.69
N GLN A 239 19.00 21.69 13.33
CA GLN A 239 17.97 22.38 14.12
C GLN A 239 16.60 21.68 14.06
N GLU A 240 16.39 20.78 13.10
CA GLU A 240 15.19 19.96 12.91
C GLU A 240 15.37 18.49 13.29
N LYS A 241 16.60 18.05 13.64
CA LYS A 241 16.91 16.74 14.27
C LYS A 241 16.32 16.58 15.69
N LYS A 242 15.13 17.12 15.93
CA LYS A 242 14.29 16.93 17.11
C LYS A 242 13.92 15.44 17.19
N ILE A 243 14.23 14.81 18.31
CA ILE A 243 14.11 13.35 18.52
C ILE A 243 12.77 12.80 18.02
N ASN A 244 11.66 13.49 18.32
CA ASN A 244 10.31 13.09 17.91
C ASN A 244 10.17 12.95 16.39
N ILE A 245 10.65 13.91 15.59
CA ILE A 245 10.54 13.89 14.12
C ILE A 245 11.32 12.70 13.55
N VAL A 246 12.50 12.44 14.11
CA VAL A 246 13.37 11.32 13.70
C VAL A 246 12.75 9.97 14.12
N ASP A 247 12.00 9.92 15.23
CA ASP A 247 11.28 8.72 15.65
C ASP A 247 9.99 8.50 14.83
N ASP A 248 9.25 9.55 14.48
CA ASP A 248 8.09 9.50 13.59
C ASP A 248 8.47 8.98 12.18
N LEU A 249 9.59 9.47 11.62
CA LEU A 249 10.12 8.97 10.34
C LEU A 249 10.56 7.50 10.42
N LYS A 250 11.13 7.04 11.55
CA LYS A 250 11.41 5.61 11.76
C LYS A 250 10.13 4.78 11.79
N LEU A 251 9.05 5.26 12.44
CA LEU A 251 7.77 4.57 12.47
C LEU A 251 7.21 4.41 11.04
N GLN A 252 7.19 5.49 10.24
CA GLN A 252 6.80 5.43 8.83
C GLN A 252 7.68 4.48 8.00
N TYR A 253 9.00 4.43 8.26
CA TYR A 253 9.90 3.49 7.61
C TYR A 253 9.52 2.03 7.92
N TYR A 254 9.23 1.72 9.18
CA TYR A 254 8.78 0.38 9.58
C TYR A 254 7.41 0.02 8.99
N GLU A 255 6.46 0.95 8.93
CA GLU A 255 5.15 0.74 8.28
C GLU A 255 5.30 0.36 6.80
N VAL A 256 6.07 1.15 6.03
CA VAL A 256 6.32 0.89 4.61
C VAL A 256 7.12 -0.40 4.41
N GLN A 257 8.08 -0.72 5.29
CA GLN A 257 8.83 -1.97 5.26
C GLN A 257 7.94 -3.19 5.57
N LEU A 258 6.95 -3.06 6.46
CA LEU A 258 5.96 -4.12 6.73
C LEU A 258 5.03 -4.33 5.53
N GLU A 259 4.51 -3.25 4.93
CA GLU A 259 3.69 -3.35 3.71
C GLU A 259 4.49 -3.98 2.55
N LEU A 260 5.76 -3.61 2.40
CA LEU A 260 6.66 -4.21 1.40
C LEU A 260 6.84 -5.72 1.62
N TYR A 261 6.84 -6.20 2.87
CA TYR A 261 6.86 -7.63 3.15
C TYR A 261 5.53 -8.33 2.81
N GLU A 262 4.37 -7.68 2.98
CA GLU A 262 3.09 -8.25 2.52
C GLU A 262 3.05 -8.38 0.99
N VAL A 263 3.47 -7.34 0.26
CA VAL A 263 3.57 -7.39 -1.20
C VAL A 263 4.55 -8.50 -1.65
N LYS A 264 5.66 -8.70 -0.92
CA LYS A 264 6.58 -9.82 -1.19
C LYS A 264 5.99 -11.20 -0.91
N PHE A 265 5.06 -11.33 0.03
CA PHE A 265 4.31 -12.58 0.20
C PHE A 265 3.38 -12.86 -0.98
N GLU A 266 2.67 -11.84 -1.46
CA GLU A 266 1.81 -11.96 -2.64
C GLU A 266 2.63 -12.27 -3.91
N ILE A 267 3.79 -11.61 -4.12
CA ILE A 267 4.73 -11.96 -5.20
C ILE A 267 5.12 -13.44 -5.13
N LEU A 268 5.57 -13.93 -3.98
CA LEU A 268 5.98 -15.34 -3.82
C LEU A 268 4.82 -16.31 -4.05
N LYS A 269 3.61 -15.97 -3.59
CA LYS A 269 2.36 -16.73 -3.78
C LYS A 269 1.97 -16.82 -5.26
N TYR A 270 2.08 -15.74 -6.04
CA TYR A 270 1.78 -15.79 -7.47
C TYR A 270 2.90 -16.45 -8.29
N GLU A 271 4.18 -16.31 -7.89
CA GLU A 271 5.28 -17.13 -8.44
C GLU A 271 5.06 -18.62 -8.18
N GLU A 272 4.56 -19.00 -7.00
CA GLU A 272 4.21 -20.38 -6.62
C GLU A 272 3.03 -20.92 -7.44
N ILE A 273 1.94 -20.16 -7.58
CA ILE A 273 0.76 -20.54 -8.39
C ILE A 273 1.16 -20.77 -9.86
N LEU A 274 2.07 -19.96 -10.40
CA LEU A 274 2.59 -20.15 -11.76
C LEU A 274 3.37 -21.46 -11.90
N LEU A 275 4.34 -21.73 -11.00
CA LEU A 275 5.11 -22.97 -11.04
C LEU A 275 4.20 -24.19 -10.87
N VAL A 276 3.33 -24.20 -9.86
CA VAL A 276 2.42 -25.33 -9.59
C VAL A 276 1.48 -25.58 -10.77
N THR A 277 0.88 -24.55 -11.36
CA THR A 277 -0.01 -24.76 -12.53
C THR A 277 0.76 -25.28 -13.76
N GLN A 278 2.03 -24.92 -13.94
CA GLN A 278 2.87 -25.52 -15.00
C GLN A 278 3.22 -26.98 -14.67
N LEU A 279 3.51 -27.28 -13.41
CA LEU A 279 3.89 -28.58 -12.88
C LEU A 279 2.71 -29.58 -13.00
N ASP A 280 1.51 -29.15 -12.63
CA ASP A 280 0.24 -29.86 -12.85
C ASP A 280 0.05 -30.20 -14.34
N SER A 281 0.20 -29.21 -15.23
CA SER A 281 0.00 -29.36 -16.68
C SER A 281 0.99 -30.35 -17.30
N ILE A 282 2.27 -30.32 -16.88
CA ILE A 282 3.30 -31.25 -17.37
C ILE A 282 3.08 -32.66 -16.79
N LYS A 283 2.70 -32.81 -15.51
CA LYS A 283 2.34 -34.12 -14.94
C LYS A 283 1.12 -34.73 -15.64
N ARG A 284 0.14 -33.90 -15.98
CA ARG A 284 -1.02 -34.29 -16.81
C ARG A 284 -0.55 -34.76 -18.20
N LEU A 285 0.30 -34.00 -18.90
CA LEU A 285 0.82 -34.38 -20.22
C LEU A 285 1.70 -35.66 -20.20
N ILE A 286 2.50 -35.86 -19.16
CA ILE A 286 3.23 -37.12 -18.94
C ILE A 286 2.25 -38.29 -18.81
N LYS A 287 1.17 -38.10 -18.03
CA LYS A 287 0.13 -39.11 -17.89
C LYS A 287 -0.62 -39.36 -19.21
N ASP A 288 -1.03 -38.31 -19.92
CA ASP A 288 -1.70 -38.43 -21.23
C ASP A 288 -0.87 -39.28 -22.22
N LYS A 289 0.47 -39.18 -22.16
CA LYS A 289 1.43 -39.93 -22.99
C LYS A 289 1.76 -41.34 -22.48
N GLN A 290 1.44 -41.65 -21.21
CA GLN A 290 1.64 -42.97 -20.59
C GLN A 290 0.36 -43.82 -20.66
N ASP A 291 -0.80 -43.19 -20.53
CA ASP A 291 -2.13 -43.81 -20.67
C ASP A 291 -2.58 -43.90 -22.15
N GLU A 292 -1.70 -43.60 -23.12
CA GLU A 292 -2.00 -43.63 -24.56
C GLU A 292 -2.15 -45.09 -25.05
N VAL A 293 -3.39 -45.60 -25.06
CA VAL A 293 -3.70 -46.96 -25.51
C VAL A 293 -3.47 -47.11 -27.01
N ILE A 294 -2.42 -47.85 -27.38
CA ILE A 294 -2.17 -48.26 -28.77
C ILE A 294 -2.88 -49.59 -29.02
N TYR A 295 -3.83 -49.60 -29.96
CA TYR A 295 -4.43 -50.82 -30.48
C TYR A 295 -3.65 -51.28 -31.71
N TYR A 296 -3.25 -52.56 -31.73
CA TYR A 296 -2.59 -53.18 -32.88
C TYR A 296 -3.55 -54.10 -33.59
N ASP A 297 -3.68 -53.93 -34.90
CA ASP A 297 -4.44 -54.83 -35.75
C ASP A 297 -3.69 -56.18 -35.88
N PRO A 298 -4.37 -57.34 -35.90
CA PRO A 298 -3.70 -58.63 -36.04
C PRO A 298 -3.04 -58.75 -37.42
N CYS A 299 -1.72 -58.96 -37.47
CA CYS A 299 -1.00 -59.06 -38.73
C CYS A 299 -1.39 -60.33 -39.52
N GLU A 300 -1.71 -60.18 -40.80
CA GLU A 300 -2.07 -61.28 -41.71
C GLU A 300 -0.87 -61.81 -42.50
N SER A 301 0.20 -61.01 -42.67
CA SER A 301 1.39 -61.40 -43.45
C SER A 301 2.72 -61.20 -42.68
N PRO A 302 3.78 -61.97 -43.01
CA PRO A 302 5.12 -61.75 -42.44
C PRO A 302 5.78 -60.45 -42.89
N GLU A 303 5.33 -59.85 -44.00
CA GLU A 303 5.77 -58.54 -44.46
C GLU A 303 5.33 -57.42 -43.50
N GLU A 304 4.13 -57.51 -42.91
CA GLU A 304 3.62 -56.54 -41.92
C GLU A 304 4.46 -56.47 -40.63
N LEU A 305 5.12 -57.57 -40.24
CA LEU A 305 6.06 -57.57 -39.12
C LEU A 305 7.27 -56.65 -39.36
N THR A 306 7.62 -56.33 -40.61
CA THR A 306 8.68 -55.35 -40.90
C THR A 306 8.22 -53.91 -40.67
N VAL A 307 6.91 -53.64 -40.70
CA VAL A 307 6.33 -52.32 -40.39
C VAL A 307 6.37 -52.02 -38.89
N MET A 308 6.33 -53.07 -38.05
CA MET A 308 6.43 -52.95 -36.59
C MET A 308 7.79 -52.40 -36.10
N ASP A 309 8.86 -52.50 -36.89
CA ASP A 309 10.16 -51.89 -36.55
C ASP A 309 10.08 -50.35 -36.54
N GLY A 310 9.29 -49.77 -37.47
CA GLY A 310 8.96 -48.34 -37.47
C GLY A 310 8.06 -47.92 -36.31
N VAL A 311 7.14 -48.80 -35.88
CA VAL A 311 6.31 -48.60 -34.68
C VAL A 311 7.17 -48.56 -33.42
N MET A 312 8.19 -49.44 -33.34
CA MET A 312 9.13 -49.46 -32.22
C MET A 312 9.93 -48.15 -32.12
N GLY A 313 10.33 -47.55 -33.26
CA GLY A 313 10.94 -46.21 -33.28
C GLY A 313 10.02 -45.10 -32.73
N LEU A 314 8.72 -45.13 -33.05
CA LEU A 314 7.73 -44.20 -32.47
C LEU A 314 7.55 -44.42 -30.97
N GLN A 315 7.69 -45.65 -30.48
CA GLN A 315 7.68 -45.97 -29.04
C GLN A 315 8.89 -45.34 -28.33
N GLU A 316 10.09 -45.39 -28.93
CA GLU A 316 11.30 -44.76 -28.38
C GLU A 316 11.21 -43.22 -28.36
N GLU A 317 10.66 -42.60 -29.41
CA GLU A 317 10.44 -41.14 -29.46
C GLU A 317 9.51 -40.67 -28.33
N LYS A 318 8.41 -41.40 -28.07
CA LYS A 318 7.50 -41.12 -26.94
C LYS A 318 8.21 -41.26 -25.58
N GLN A 319 9.08 -42.24 -25.40
CA GLN A 319 9.87 -42.40 -24.17
C GLN A 319 10.88 -41.25 -23.98
N LEU A 320 11.49 -40.76 -25.07
CA LEU A 320 12.36 -39.58 -25.06
C LEU A 320 11.59 -38.32 -24.66
N GLU A 321 10.39 -38.08 -25.20
CA GLU A 321 9.52 -36.97 -24.79
C GLU A 321 9.17 -37.04 -23.29
N VAL A 322 8.69 -38.19 -22.82
CA VAL A 322 8.36 -38.43 -21.40
C VAL A 322 9.57 -38.21 -20.50
N GLY A 323 10.77 -38.62 -20.93
CA GLY A 323 12.03 -38.34 -20.25
C GLY A 323 12.36 -36.83 -20.17
N VAL A 324 12.12 -36.07 -21.24
CA VAL A 324 12.32 -34.61 -21.25
C VAL A 324 11.31 -33.91 -20.33
N LEU A 325 10.03 -34.26 -20.40
CA LEU A 325 8.97 -33.70 -19.55
C LEU A 325 9.24 -34.02 -18.06
N SER A 326 9.68 -35.24 -17.75
CA SER A 326 10.03 -35.64 -16.38
C SER A 326 11.18 -34.81 -15.80
N ARG A 327 12.21 -34.49 -16.61
CA ARG A 327 13.29 -33.57 -16.22
C ARG A 327 12.77 -32.14 -15.99
N GLN A 328 11.78 -31.68 -16.76
CA GLN A 328 11.15 -30.38 -16.54
C GLN A 328 10.35 -30.33 -15.22
N CYS A 329 9.61 -31.39 -14.87
CA CYS A 329 8.94 -31.52 -13.57
C CYS A 329 9.93 -31.35 -12.40
N GLN A 330 11.04 -32.11 -12.41
CA GLN A 330 12.09 -32.03 -11.37
C GLN A 330 12.67 -30.61 -11.23
N GLN A 331 12.85 -29.89 -12.36
CA GLN A 331 13.28 -28.48 -12.32
C GLN A 331 12.23 -27.53 -11.74
N LEU A 332 10.93 -27.77 -11.96
CA LEU A 332 9.85 -26.96 -11.37
C LEU A 332 9.69 -27.25 -9.87
N GLU A 333 9.81 -28.51 -9.45
CA GLU A 333 9.79 -28.93 -8.03
C GLU A 333 10.97 -28.32 -7.26
N SER A 334 12.17 -28.31 -7.83
CA SER A 334 13.33 -27.62 -7.27
C SER A 334 13.09 -26.11 -7.11
N LYS A 335 12.50 -25.46 -8.12
CA LYS A 335 12.12 -24.03 -8.05
C LYS A 335 11.04 -23.78 -6.98
N GLN A 336 10.08 -24.68 -6.81
CA GLN A 336 9.06 -24.59 -5.76
C GLN A 336 9.71 -24.68 -4.36
N GLY A 337 10.64 -25.60 -4.15
CA GLY A 337 11.43 -25.69 -2.90
C GLY A 337 12.17 -24.37 -2.59
N SER A 338 12.74 -23.72 -3.60
CA SER A 338 13.36 -22.39 -3.47
C SER A 338 12.35 -21.30 -3.06
N ILE A 339 11.11 -21.32 -3.59
CA ILE A 339 10.04 -20.42 -3.13
C ILE A 339 9.65 -20.70 -1.69
N CYS A 340 9.49 -21.97 -1.27
CA CYS A 340 9.21 -22.33 0.12
C CYS A 340 10.27 -21.78 1.08
N ALA A 341 11.55 -21.90 0.71
CA ALA A 341 12.66 -21.33 1.47
C ALA A 341 12.67 -19.78 1.47
N ARG A 342 12.31 -19.13 0.36
CA ARG A 342 12.10 -17.67 0.28
C ARG A 342 10.95 -17.22 1.20
N ARG A 343 9.80 -17.91 1.19
CA ARG A 343 8.64 -17.65 2.06
C ARG A 343 8.98 -17.82 3.53
N ALA A 344 9.76 -18.84 3.90
CA ALA A 344 10.23 -19.03 5.27
C ALA A 344 11.15 -17.89 5.74
N ARG A 345 12.17 -17.53 4.97
CA ARG A 345 13.06 -16.40 5.28
C ARG A 345 12.32 -15.07 5.38
N LEU A 346 11.28 -14.88 4.56
CA LEU A 346 10.45 -13.67 4.59
C LEU A 346 9.57 -13.59 5.84
N ARG A 347 9.06 -14.73 6.38
CA ARG A 347 8.29 -14.76 7.63
C ARG A 347 9.13 -14.24 8.79
N ASN A 348 10.28 -14.87 9.02
CA ASN A 348 11.19 -14.52 10.11
C ASN A 348 11.61 -13.03 10.05
N ARG A 349 11.91 -12.50 8.86
CA ARG A 349 12.23 -11.06 8.66
C ARG A 349 11.05 -10.13 8.93
N LYS A 350 9.84 -10.52 8.52
CA LYS A 350 8.60 -9.75 8.75
C LYS A 350 8.26 -9.71 10.24
N ASP A 351 8.36 -10.83 10.94
CA ASP A 351 8.02 -10.90 12.36
C ASP A 351 9.08 -10.20 13.24
N GLN A 352 10.37 -10.30 12.90
CA GLN A 352 11.42 -9.45 13.48
C GLN A 352 11.15 -7.95 13.25
N CYS A 353 10.63 -7.57 12.08
CA CYS A 353 10.28 -6.18 11.76
C CYS A 353 9.06 -5.67 12.55
N LYS A 354 8.04 -6.51 12.75
CA LYS A 354 6.89 -6.21 13.64
C LYS A 354 7.36 -5.95 15.07
N GLU A 355 8.25 -6.79 15.59
CA GLU A 355 8.74 -6.65 16.96
C GLU A 355 9.55 -5.36 17.14
N ASN A 356 10.44 -5.03 16.20
CA ASN A 356 11.15 -3.77 16.21
C ASN A 356 10.20 -2.56 16.14
N HIS A 357 9.17 -2.60 15.29
CA HIS A 357 8.16 -1.55 15.20
C HIS A 357 7.37 -1.39 16.51
N ARG A 358 6.94 -2.51 17.13
CA ARG A 358 6.26 -2.53 18.45
C ARG A 358 7.13 -1.89 19.53
N LEU A 359 8.41 -2.24 19.60
CA LEU A 359 9.36 -1.68 20.55
C LEU A 359 9.56 -0.17 20.35
N ARG A 360 9.56 0.32 19.09
CA ARG A 360 9.63 1.77 18.81
C ARG A 360 8.38 2.52 19.26
N LEU A 361 7.18 1.98 19.04
CA LEU A 361 5.93 2.56 19.54
C LEU A 361 5.94 2.66 21.07
N GLN A 362 6.35 1.59 21.76
CA GLN A 362 6.48 1.59 23.22
C GLN A 362 7.49 2.64 23.72
N GLN A 363 8.67 2.73 23.09
CA GLN A 363 9.68 3.76 23.41
C GLN A 363 9.16 5.18 23.19
N ALA A 364 8.38 5.43 22.13
CA ALA A 364 7.77 6.73 21.87
C ALA A 364 6.71 7.08 22.93
N GLU A 365 5.82 6.13 23.27
CA GLU A 365 4.84 6.30 24.34
C GLU A 365 5.51 6.59 25.70
N GLU A 366 6.58 5.87 26.05
CA GLU A 366 7.31 6.07 27.30
C GLU A 366 8.00 7.43 27.35
N ARG A 367 8.60 7.89 26.24
CA ARG A 367 9.14 9.25 26.11
C ARG A 367 8.06 10.31 26.32
N ILE A 368 6.89 10.12 25.73
CA ILE A 368 5.73 11.01 25.93
C ILE A 368 5.29 11.00 27.40
N LYS A 369 5.13 9.83 28.02
CA LYS A 369 4.74 9.67 29.44
C LYS A 369 5.75 10.32 30.39
N TYR A 370 7.05 10.11 30.16
CA TYR A 370 8.13 10.71 30.95
C TYR A 370 8.17 12.24 30.82
N PHE A 371 8.13 12.76 29.58
CA PHE A 371 8.00 14.20 29.34
C PHE A 371 6.75 14.78 30.03
N HIS A 372 5.64 14.04 30.02
CA HIS A 372 4.41 14.44 30.68
C HIS A 372 4.53 14.54 32.21
N GLN A 373 5.28 13.64 32.83
CA GLN A 373 5.60 13.64 34.27
C GLN A 373 6.57 14.78 34.61
N HIS A 374 7.68 14.91 33.89
CA HIS A 374 8.70 15.93 34.12
C HIS A 374 8.14 17.36 33.99
N HIS A 375 7.37 17.63 32.93
CA HIS A 375 6.76 18.95 32.70
C HIS A 375 5.39 19.12 33.39
N SER A 376 5.02 18.23 34.33
CA SER A 376 3.73 18.29 35.05
C SER A 376 3.58 19.57 35.89
N VAL A 377 4.65 20.00 36.59
CA VAL A 377 4.63 21.22 37.41
C VAL A 377 4.47 22.46 36.53
N GLN A 378 5.15 22.52 35.39
CA GLN A 378 5.06 23.65 34.47
C GLN A 378 3.65 23.76 33.87
N ARG A 379 3.09 22.65 33.37
CA ARG A 379 1.71 22.66 32.84
C ARG A 379 0.66 22.97 33.89
N LYS A 380 0.85 22.58 35.17
CA LYS A 380 -0.01 23.02 36.29
C LYS A 380 0.04 24.54 36.50
N ARG A 381 1.22 25.16 36.38
CA ARG A 381 1.38 26.63 36.46
C ARG A 381 0.70 27.33 35.27
N ASP A 382 0.92 26.85 34.05
CA ASP A 382 0.38 27.49 32.85
C ASP A 382 -1.13 27.33 32.73
N LYS A 383 -1.69 26.16 33.10
CA LYS A 383 -3.15 25.98 33.26
C LYS A 383 -3.73 26.98 34.29
N LYS A 384 -3.06 27.21 35.42
CA LYS A 384 -3.53 28.22 36.40
C LYS A 384 -3.50 29.64 35.83
N LYS A 385 -2.49 30.01 35.01
CA LYS A 385 -2.46 31.30 34.31
C LYS A 385 -3.65 31.44 33.34
N GLU A 386 -3.97 30.38 32.61
CA GLU A 386 -5.10 30.32 31.67
C GLU A 386 -6.45 30.49 32.39
N GLU A 387 -6.63 29.80 33.53
CA GLU A 387 -7.81 29.94 34.40
C GLU A 387 -7.92 31.36 35.01
N GLU A 388 -6.79 31.93 35.47
CA GLU A 388 -6.74 33.32 35.93
C GLU A 388 -7.04 34.34 34.82
N GLN A 389 -6.59 34.08 33.58
CA GLN A 389 -6.88 34.91 32.42
C GLN A 389 -8.38 34.85 32.07
N LYS A 390 -8.96 33.66 31.95
CA LYS A 390 -10.41 33.47 31.71
C LYS A 390 -11.25 34.16 32.80
N LYS A 391 -10.80 34.12 34.06
CA LYS A 391 -11.44 34.86 35.16
C LYS A 391 -11.33 36.38 35.01
N ARG A 392 -10.18 36.92 34.58
CA ARG A 392 -10.01 38.36 34.28
C ARG A 392 -10.90 38.79 33.12
N GLU A 393 -10.99 37.99 32.07
CA GLU A 393 -11.84 38.22 30.89
C GLU A 393 -13.32 38.23 31.28
N TRP A 394 -13.78 37.25 32.07
CA TRP A 394 -15.15 37.23 32.60
C TRP A 394 -15.47 38.45 33.50
N ILE A 395 -14.56 38.82 34.42
CA ILE A 395 -14.72 40.05 35.23
C ILE A 395 -14.80 41.28 34.33
N ASN A 396 -14.02 41.35 33.26
CA ASN A 396 -14.05 42.47 32.31
C ASN A 396 -15.37 42.51 31.53
N GLN A 397 -15.91 41.37 31.10
CA GLN A 397 -17.22 41.27 30.46
C GLN A 397 -18.36 41.75 31.39
N GLU A 398 -18.38 41.33 32.67
CA GLU A 398 -19.39 41.81 33.62
C GLU A 398 -19.23 43.29 33.97
N ARG A 399 -17.99 43.81 34.02
CA ARG A 399 -17.74 45.26 34.10
C ARG A 399 -18.27 45.99 32.87
N GLN A 400 -18.06 45.48 31.66
CA GLN A 400 -18.58 46.06 30.43
C GLN A 400 -20.11 46.07 30.40
N LYS A 401 -20.78 44.94 30.76
CA LYS A 401 -22.24 44.87 30.90
C LYS A 401 -22.76 45.88 31.93
N THR A 402 -22.07 46.03 33.06
CA THR A 402 -22.43 47.00 34.11
C THR A 402 -22.28 48.45 33.60
N LEU A 403 -21.19 48.77 32.90
CA LEU A 403 -20.99 50.08 32.28
C LEU A 403 -22.03 50.37 31.18
N GLN A 404 -22.43 49.37 30.39
CA GLN A 404 -23.52 49.49 29.41
C GLN A 404 -24.86 49.79 30.11
N ARG A 405 -25.21 49.05 31.18
CA ARG A 405 -26.40 49.34 31.99
C ARG A 405 -26.39 50.76 32.57
N LEU A 406 -25.24 51.23 33.06
CA LEU A 406 -25.09 52.59 33.61
C LEU A 406 -25.17 53.68 32.54
N ARG A 407 -24.65 53.44 31.32
CA ARG A 407 -24.82 54.36 30.17
C ARG A 407 -26.28 54.45 29.77
N ALA A 408 -26.95 53.31 29.56
CA ALA A 408 -28.36 53.27 29.23
C ALA A 408 -29.26 53.88 30.32
N PHE A 409 -28.90 53.76 31.60
CA PHE A 409 -29.58 54.45 32.69
C PHE A 409 -29.38 55.98 32.61
N LYS A 410 -28.14 56.46 32.38
CA LYS A 410 -27.85 57.89 32.23
C LYS A 410 -28.56 58.50 31.01
N GLU A 411 -28.64 57.77 29.90
CA GLU A 411 -29.38 58.18 28.69
C GLU A 411 -30.89 58.27 28.94
N ARG A 412 -31.45 57.39 29.79
CA ARG A 412 -32.86 57.43 30.21
C ARG A 412 -33.17 58.45 31.31
N CYS A 413 -32.17 58.96 32.02
CA CYS A 413 -32.33 59.86 33.16
C CYS A 413 -31.40 61.09 33.07
N PRO A 414 -31.72 62.08 32.21
CA PRO A 414 -30.92 63.30 32.04
C PRO A 414 -31.04 64.28 33.22
N GLY A 415 -30.34 63.99 34.31
CA GLY A 415 -29.80 64.97 35.27
C GLY A 415 -30.77 65.75 36.18
N GLN A 416 -30.82 65.36 37.46
CA GLN A 416 -31.14 66.29 38.55
C GLN A 416 -29.85 66.73 39.27
N PRO A 417 -29.65 68.04 39.55
CA PRO A 417 -28.52 68.52 40.34
C PRO A 417 -28.80 68.36 41.85
N VAL A 418 -27.96 67.59 42.55
CA VAL A 418 -28.08 67.37 44.00
C VAL A 418 -27.16 68.34 44.77
N LEU A 419 -27.70 68.96 45.83
CA LEU A 419 -26.98 69.94 46.66
C LEU A 419 -25.72 69.37 47.32
N LYS A 420 -24.67 70.19 47.39
CA LYS A 420 -23.59 70.01 48.38
C LYS A 420 -24.19 70.09 49.78
N ARG A 421 -23.92 69.09 50.62
CA ARG A 421 -24.25 69.14 52.06
C ARG A 421 -22.95 69.18 52.86
N SER A 422 -22.74 70.29 53.58
CA SER A 422 -21.55 70.52 54.41
C SER A 422 -21.47 69.52 55.56
N CYS A 423 -20.26 69.07 55.90
CA CYS A 423 -19.98 68.32 57.12
C CYS A 423 -19.02 69.11 57.99
N SER A 424 -19.38 69.32 59.26
CA SER A 424 -18.64 70.14 60.23
C SER A 424 -17.68 69.31 61.08
N GLN A 425 -16.61 69.95 61.56
CA GLN A 425 -15.69 69.36 62.54
C GLN A 425 -16.34 69.18 63.91
N PRO A 426 -15.87 68.20 64.72
CA PRO A 426 -15.87 68.26 66.17
C PRO A 426 -14.46 68.52 66.73
N VAL A 427 -14.38 69.23 67.87
CA VAL A 427 -13.14 69.56 68.60
C VAL A 427 -12.91 68.61 69.78
N THR A 428 -11.66 68.48 70.22
CA THR A 428 -11.13 67.50 71.18
C THR A 428 -11.31 67.85 72.66
N SER A 429 -11.58 66.84 73.51
CA SER A 429 -10.99 66.62 74.86
C SER A 429 -11.50 65.27 75.44
N GLY A 430 -10.71 64.44 76.12
CA GLY A 430 -9.25 64.49 76.30
C GLY A 430 -8.66 63.24 76.99
N LEU A 431 -7.32 63.17 76.94
CA LEU A 431 -6.39 62.81 78.03
C LEU A 431 -6.51 61.47 78.80
N TRP A 432 -5.59 60.54 78.50
CA TRP A 432 -4.69 59.99 79.53
C TRP A 432 -3.33 59.53 78.98
N ASN A 433 -2.34 59.45 79.86
CA ASN A 433 -0.90 59.41 79.56
C ASN A 433 -0.36 57.96 79.39
N GLY A 434 0.84 57.72 78.82
CA GLY A 434 1.85 58.70 78.41
C GLY A 434 3.05 58.15 77.61
N LEU A 435 3.92 59.09 77.25
CA LEU A 435 5.25 59.00 76.61
C LEU A 435 6.31 58.60 77.69
N PRO A 436 7.64 58.33 77.43
CA PRO A 436 8.46 58.82 76.30
C PRO A 436 9.63 57.89 75.84
N LYS A 437 10.68 58.23 75.05
CA LYS A 437 11.20 59.47 74.37
C LYS A 437 11.61 59.15 72.91
N GLN A 438 11.98 60.17 72.13
CA GLN A 438 12.58 60.08 70.78
C GLN A 438 14.11 60.31 70.80
N THR A 439 14.83 59.77 69.78
CA THR A 439 15.95 60.38 68.97
C THR A 439 17.16 61.00 69.73
N PRO A 440 18.45 60.67 69.43
CA PRO A 440 19.05 60.88 68.09
C PRO A 440 20.16 59.91 67.62
N LEU A 441 20.67 60.15 66.40
CA LEU A 441 21.93 59.62 65.84
C LEU A 441 23.15 60.41 66.38
N PRO A 442 24.35 59.80 66.47
CA PRO A 442 25.48 60.36 65.69
C PRO A 442 26.57 59.37 65.18
N THR A 443 27.02 59.63 63.96
CA THR A 443 28.44 59.78 63.53
C THR A 443 29.56 58.80 63.97
N SER A 444 30.02 58.00 63.00
CA SER A 444 31.43 57.64 62.67
C SER A 444 32.31 56.81 63.63
N GLN A 445 32.83 55.68 63.11
CA GLN A 445 34.28 55.52 62.88
C GLN A 445 34.59 54.38 61.88
N MET A 446 35.84 54.33 61.40
CA MET A 446 36.31 53.41 60.34
C MET A 446 37.05 52.17 60.87
N THR A 447 37.15 51.15 60.01
CA THR A 447 38.38 50.39 59.64
C THR A 447 38.14 48.87 59.64
N ALA A 448 38.68 48.18 58.63
CA ALA A 448 38.64 46.71 58.50
C ALA A 448 40.01 46.10 58.82
N VAL A 449 40.08 44.82 59.22
CA VAL A 449 41.24 43.91 58.99
C VAL A 449 40.95 42.45 59.46
N LEU A 450 41.22 41.48 58.56
CA LEU A 450 41.63 40.06 58.72
C LEU A 450 40.96 39.08 59.74
N HIS A 451 40.43 37.96 59.19
CA HIS A 451 40.78 36.51 59.38
C HIS A 451 41.28 35.94 60.74
N PRO A 452 41.18 34.60 61.02
CA PRO A 452 41.11 33.45 60.07
C PRO A 452 40.14 32.29 60.44
N SER A 453 40.19 31.19 59.66
CA SER A 453 39.57 29.88 59.99
C SER A 453 40.62 28.87 60.50
N PRO A 454 40.19 27.74 61.11
CA PRO A 454 41.03 26.56 61.31
C PRO A 454 41.07 25.65 60.05
N ARG A 455 42.09 24.77 59.96
CA ARG A 455 42.33 23.77 58.90
C ARG A 455 42.66 22.38 59.49
N LYS A 456 42.44 21.32 58.69
CA LYS A 456 43.40 20.19 58.41
C LYS A 456 42.86 19.41 57.18
N THR A 457 43.48 19.37 55.99
CA THR A 457 44.80 18.82 55.57
C THR A 457 44.82 17.28 55.65
N ARG A 458 44.95 16.49 54.56
CA ARG A 458 46.17 16.17 53.73
C ARG A 458 45.73 15.24 52.55
N SER A 459 46.33 15.12 51.34
CA SER A 459 47.21 15.92 50.44
C SER A 459 47.24 15.25 49.02
N ALA A 460 47.73 15.94 47.97
CA ALA A 460 47.97 15.36 46.61
C ALA A 460 49.49 15.09 46.34
N PRO A 461 49.87 14.47 45.20
CA PRO A 461 50.38 15.19 44.00
C PRO A 461 49.88 14.62 42.62
N LEU A 462 49.70 15.43 41.56
CA LEU A 462 50.62 15.74 40.42
C LEU A 462 50.91 14.51 39.50
N SER A 463 50.59 14.38 38.20
CA SER A 463 50.48 15.23 36.96
C SER A 463 51.76 15.29 36.10
N GLU A 464 51.69 14.94 34.80
CA GLU A 464 52.23 15.71 33.62
C GLU A 464 52.17 14.98 32.23
N VAL A 465 52.02 15.79 31.15
CA VAL A 465 52.58 15.73 29.76
C VAL A 465 52.71 14.36 29.01
N SER A 466 52.13 14.07 27.82
CA SER A 466 51.96 14.75 26.50
C SER A 466 53.10 14.56 25.46
N THR A 467 52.82 13.90 24.33
CA THR A 467 53.45 14.17 23.00
C THR A 467 52.62 13.58 21.84
N VAL A 468 52.93 13.94 20.58
CA VAL A 468 52.09 13.74 19.36
C VAL A 468 52.94 13.34 18.15
N LYS A 469 52.42 12.47 17.24
CA LYS A 469 52.57 12.58 15.75
C LYS A 469 51.83 11.47 14.94
N THR A 470 51.41 11.84 13.73
CA THR A 470 50.84 11.00 12.64
C THR A 470 51.89 10.77 11.53
N PRO A 471 51.71 9.83 10.56
CA PRO A 471 51.05 10.14 9.28
C PRO A 471 50.31 8.95 8.58
N GLU A 472 49.94 9.13 7.29
CA GLU A 472 49.34 8.18 6.32
C GLU A 472 50.30 6.98 5.99
N ARG A 473 49.92 5.86 5.31
CA ARG A 473 49.13 5.70 4.06
C ARG A 473 48.76 4.21 3.77
N GLU A 474 47.74 4.00 2.92
CA GLU A 474 47.50 2.86 1.97
C GLU A 474 47.59 1.35 2.37
N ASP A 475 46.43 0.68 2.20
CA ASP A 475 46.17 -0.54 1.38
C ASP A 475 46.15 -1.99 1.97
N CYS A 476 45.34 -2.81 1.29
CA CYS A 476 45.20 -4.28 1.23
C CYS A 476 44.60 -5.15 2.36
N ALA A 477 43.91 -6.19 1.89
CA ALA A 477 43.02 -7.16 2.57
C ALA A 477 43.65 -8.12 3.61
N GLY A 478 42.79 -8.67 4.48
CA GLY A 478 43.07 -9.80 5.39
C GLY A 478 41.77 -10.35 6.00
N ASP A 479 41.73 -11.63 6.39
CA ASP A 479 40.48 -12.38 6.66
C ASP A 479 40.44 -13.06 8.06
N SER A 480 39.23 -13.10 8.67
CA SER A 480 38.81 -14.00 9.76
C SER A 480 39.54 -13.85 11.14
N PRO A 481 39.33 -14.74 12.16
CA PRO A 481 38.16 -14.71 13.06
C PRO A 481 38.54 -14.69 14.59
N VAL A 482 38.02 -15.63 15.41
CA VAL A 482 38.38 -15.96 16.84
C VAL A 482 37.67 -15.12 17.95
N PRO A 483 37.32 -15.66 19.16
CA PRO A 483 37.16 -17.05 19.63
C PRO A 483 35.77 -17.40 20.23
N THR A 484 35.49 -18.71 20.37
CA THR A 484 34.65 -19.27 21.44
C THR A 484 35.54 -20.14 22.33
N PHE A 485 35.42 -20.05 23.67
CA PHE A 485 36.21 -20.86 24.60
C PHE A 485 35.56 -22.22 24.92
N VAL A 486 36.41 -23.24 25.07
CA VAL A 486 36.06 -24.61 25.49
C VAL A 486 37.13 -25.12 26.46
N PRO A 487 36.78 -25.73 27.62
CA PRO A 487 37.70 -26.54 28.42
C PRO A 487 37.71 -28.01 27.97
N VAL A 488 38.85 -28.69 28.12
CA VAL A 488 39.10 -30.08 27.68
C VAL A 488 39.01 -31.07 28.85
N GLY A 489 38.59 -32.31 28.59
CA GLY A 489 38.67 -33.45 29.52
C GLY A 489 38.43 -34.79 28.79
N ASP A 490 39.23 -35.81 29.09
CA ASP A 490 39.40 -37.00 28.23
C ASP A 490 38.53 -38.23 28.55
N GLN A 491 38.16 -38.92 27.46
CA GLN A 491 38.07 -40.38 27.25
C GLN A 491 37.72 -41.33 28.42
N THR A 492 36.69 -42.16 28.22
CA THR A 492 36.85 -43.63 27.98
C THR A 492 35.53 -44.30 27.55
N HIS A 493 35.59 -45.58 27.14
CA HIS A 493 34.47 -46.35 26.58
C HIS A 493 33.56 -46.99 27.65
N SER A 494 32.24 -47.05 27.43
CA SER A 494 31.45 -48.31 27.44
C SER A 494 29.95 -48.09 27.16
N THR A 495 29.27 -49.19 26.81
CA THR A 495 27.84 -49.30 26.51
C THR A 495 26.92 -49.08 27.72
N SER A 496 25.85 -48.30 27.56
CA SER A 496 24.48 -48.76 27.83
C SER A 496 23.45 -47.80 27.22
N SER A 497 22.26 -48.29 26.88
CA SER A 497 21.08 -47.46 26.64
C SER A 497 20.20 -47.50 27.88
N GLU A 498 19.84 -46.35 28.46
CA GLU A 498 18.62 -46.21 29.25
C GLU A 498 18.18 -44.74 29.31
N GLU A 499 16.88 -44.52 29.20
CA GLU A 499 16.28 -43.20 28.91
C GLU A 499 15.31 -42.81 30.05
N LEU A 500 15.70 -41.84 30.88
CA LEU A 500 14.93 -41.43 32.05
C LEU A 500 14.00 -40.23 31.76
N SER A 501 12.91 -40.55 31.06
CA SER A 501 11.53 -40.07 31.28
C SER A 501 11.28 -38.59 31.61
N LEU A 502 10.66 -37.89 30.65
CA LEU A 502 9.70 -36.81 30.95
C LEU A 502 8.31 -37.41 31.33
N PRO A 503 7.45 -36.69 32.06
CA PRO A 503 6.13 -37.20 32.46
C PRO A 503 5.17 -37.37 31.26
N PRO A 504 4.26 -38.35 31.30
CA PRO A 504 3.35 -38.65 30.19
C PRO A 504 2.29 -37.56 29.98
N SER A 505 1.95 -37.32 28.72
CA SER A 505 0.84 -36.46 28.30
C SER A 505 -0.53 -37.13 28.53
N PRO A 506 -1.61 -36.35 28.77
CA PRO A 506 -2.96 -36.91 28.95
C PRO A 506 -3.50 -37.56 27.65
N PRO A 507 -4.40 -38.55 27.77
CA PRO A 507 -4.97 -39.25 26.61
C PRO A 507 -5.93 -38.37 25.79
N PRO A 508 -6.09 -38.65 24.48
CA PRO A 508 -7.04 -37.95 23.63
C PRO A 508 -8.51 -38.27 23.98
N PRO A 509 -9.46 -37.38 23.64
CA PRO A 509 -10.90 -37.64 23.84
C PRO A 509 -11.42 -38.76 22.93
N PRO A 510 -12.47 -39.48 23.34
CA PRO A 510 -13.04 -40.58 22.56
C PRO A 510 -13.74 -40.09 21.27
N PRO A 511 -13.83 -40.94 20.22
CA PRO A 511 -14.53 -40.61 18.99
C PRO A 511 -16.06 -40.53 19.19
N PRO A 512 -16.79 -39.78 18.34
CA PRO A 512 -18.25 -39.73 18.37
C PRO A 512 -18.88 -41.08 17.97
N PRO A 513 -20.10 -41.39 18.43
CA PRO A 513 -20.79 -42.64 18.09
C PRO A 513 -21.19 -42.68 16.60
N PRO A 514 -21.30 -43.88 16.00
CA PRO A 514 -21.78 -44.05 14.64
C PRO A 514 -23.28 -43.67 14.52
N PRO A 515 -23.74 -43.26 13.32
CA PRO A 515 -25.16 -43.07 13.06
C PRO A 515 -25.93 -44.40 13.13
N PRO A 516 -27.23 -44.39 13.43
CA PRO A 516 -28.05 -45.60 13.43
C PRO A 516 -28.19 -46.18 12.00
N PRO A 517 -28.39 -47.51 11.87
CA PRO A 517 -28.73 -48.15 10.60
C PRO A 517 -30.11 -47.70 10.07
N PRO A 518 -30.37 -47.88 8.76
CA PRO A 518 -31.63 -47.49 8.10
C PRO A 518 -32.84 -48.33 8.52
#